data_AF-A0A0D8IAV2-F1
#
_entry.id   AF-A0A0D8IAV2-F1
#
_cell.length_a   1.000
_cell.length_b   1.000
_cell.length_c   1.000
_cell.angle_alpha   90.00
_cell.angle_beta   90.00
_cell.angle_gamma   90.00
#
_symmetry.space_group_name_H-M   'P 1'
#
loop_
_entity.id
_entity.type
_entity.pdbx_description
1 polymer ?
#
loop_
_entity_poly.entity_id
_entity_poly.type
_entity_poly.pdbx_seq_one_letter_code
_entity_poly.pdbx_strand_id
1 'polypeptide(L)'
;MQCLEMIRLLQEEHIISVYDNINNMGDLIILDVVFLIDDPVSWSDHTLYIGNLSQLESPPDRPIMLLTANRSSLENILPKESFCGIIKSEDTRKVYQLAKDILYEDLKSEAILFKVTQAALHGKNIISLINTAASLIGNALILVDPTMKILAYSTTFDIKDFFWLDSIKRNHCSLEFMQKVRSNKDMQEWSKNGEESRIITLEGDIQPKLVTRITQNGHLIGALVMIVHHTPIKPSHSKQLPQIGKILFETFNSGFRDGTYQSFYSSILFHILSGDELSDTFDPMTMSKLDFPQEMTVVVARFITRIENRYLNRTVGLKLEKIFPKGYLVQFKNYIGILVPSISSKQRNALSELASDEEIYIGISWPFKNILDFRRYFAQAVVSIKQAQSFEETNEVVDYTNYSFYDLLHHCTDKISLQNYCHPALQILKEYDLCNKTQLYITLKTFLNSNRNLGTTGESLFLHRNSVTYRINRIIEVTGLNLNDINTVYSLVDSFRIEAFLEAADIFNS
;
A
#
# COMPACT_ATOMS: atom_id res chain seq x y z
N MET A 1 -29.82 -11.25 -6.82
CA MET A 1 -30.08 -9.99 -6.10
C MET A 1 -30.59 -10.22 -4.67
N GLN A 2 -30.20 -9.37 -3.70
CA GLN A 2 -30.81 -9.38 -2.36
C GLN A 2 -32.25 -8.82 -2.39
N CYS A 3 -33.16 -9.44 -1.64
CA CYS A 3 -34.58 -9.05 -1.60
C CYS A 3 -34.76 -7.59 -1.15
N LEU A 4 -34.05 -7.18 -0.09
CA LEU A 4 -34.10 -5.80 0.40
C LEU A 4 -33.68 -4.77 -0.68
N GLU A 5 -32.65 -5.09 -1.47
CA GLU A 5 -32.21 -4.23 -2.56
C GLU A 5 -33.25 -4.15 -3.69
N MET A 6 -33.84 -5.29 -4.07
CA MET A 6 -34.93 -5.33 -5.05
C MET A 6 -36.09 -4.44 -4.63
N ILE A 7 -36.54 -4.54 -3.38
CA ILE A 7 -37.64 -3.72 -2.86
C ILE A 7 -37.26 -2.24 -2.84
N ARG A 8 -36.04 -1.89 -2.41
CA ARG A 8 -35.56 -0.51 -2.43
C ARG A 8 -35.62 0.09 -3.85
N LEU A 9 -35.17 -0.65 -4.87
CA LEU A 9 -35.18 -0.21 -6.26
C LEU A 9 -36.61 -0.06 -6.80
N LEU A 10 -37.50 -1.01 -6.48
CA LEU A 10 -38.90 -0.91 -6.86
C LEU A 10 -39.61 0.29 -6.18
N GLN A 11 -39.20 0.63 -4.95
CA GLN A 11 -39.73 1.77 -4.19
C GLN A 11 -39.35 3.13 -4.75
N GLU A 12 -38.34 3.21 -5.62
CA GLU A 12 -37.96 4.45 -6.31
C GLU A 12 -39.05 4.89 -7.31
N GLU A 13 -39.82 3.95 -7.88
CA GLU A 13 -40.87 4.21 -8.87
C GLU A 13 -42.29 3.88 -8.40
N HIS A 14 -42.45 3.00 -7.41
CA HIS A 14 -43.75 2.50 -6.97
C HIS A 14 -43.90 2.49 -5.44
N ILE A 15 -45.12 2.74 -4.94
CA ILE A 15 -45.39 2.67 -3.50
C ILE A 15 -45.53 1.19 -3.09
N ILE A 16 -44.60 0.71 -2.26
CA ILE A 16 -44.62 -0.64 -1.69
C ILE A 16 -44.64 -0.53 -0.16
N SER A 17 -45.70 -1.05 0.49
CA SER A 17 -45.81 -1.13 1.94
C SER A 17 -45.45 -2.54 2.42
N VAL A 18 -44.31 -2.69 3.09
CA VAL A 18 -43.85 -3.97 3.65
C VAL A 18 -44.60 -4.24 4.95
N TYR A 19 -45.25 -5.42 5.05
CA TYR A 19 -46.22 -5.67 6.11
C TYR A 19 -45.73 -6.63 7.21
N ASP A 20 -44.72 -7.46 6.95
CA ASP A 20 -44.19 -8.39 7.97
C ASP A 20 -42.70 -8.74 7.80
N ASN A 21 -42.05 -8.95 8.95
CA ASN A 21 -40.72 -9.56 9.16
C ASN A 21 -39.49 -8.87 8.50
N ILE A 22 -39.34 -7.56 8.74
CA ILE A 22 -38.20 -6.75 8.26
C ILE A 22 -36.84 -7.31 8.73
N ASN A 23 -36.79 -7.99 9.88
CA ASN A 23 -35.53 -8.39 10.52
C ASN A 23 -34.76 -9.53 9.81
N ASN A 24 -35.40 -10.32 8.93
CA ASN A 24 -34.75 -11.40 8.15
C ASN A 24 -34.64 -11.08 6.64
N MET A 25 -34.98 -9.86 6.22
CA MET A 25 -35.11 -9.48 4.82
C MET A 25 -33.75 -9.29 4.10
N GLY A 26 -32.69 -9.06 4.87
CA GLY A 26 -31.33 -8.81 4.35
C GLY A 26 -30.64 -10.04 3.74
N ASP A 27 -31.00 -11.24 4.20
CA ASP A 27 -30.35 -12.49 3.79
C ASP A 27 -31.09 -13.23 2.67
N LEU A 28 -32.31 -12.79 2.31
CA LEU A 28 -33.09 -13.41 1.25
C LEU A 28 -32.53 -13.06 -0.14
N ILE A 29 -32.35 -14.07 -0.99
CA ILE A 29 -31.83 -13.94 -2.35
C ILE A 29 -32.93 -14.25 -3.36
N ILE A 30 -33.14 -13.33 -4.30
CA ILE A 30 -34.04 -13.49 -5.45
C ILE A 30 -33.21 -13.96 -6.66
N LEU A 31 -33.62 -15.10 -7.22
CA LEU A 31 -33.09 -15.71 -8.45
C LEU A 31 -34.11 -15.72 -9.59
N ASP A 32 -35.40 -15.54 -9.30
CA ASP A 32 -36.46 -15.46 -10.31
C ASP A 32 -37.61 -14.53 -9.89
N VAL A 33 -38.37 -14.04 -10.85
CA VAL A 33 -39.58 -13.22 -10.64
C VAL A 33 -40.73 -13.82 -11.44
N VAL A 34 -41.82 -14.18 -10.76
CA VAL A 34 -42.98 -14.84 -11.36
C VAL A 34 -44.22 -13.97 -11.22
N PHE A 35 -44.94 -13.76 -12.32
CA PHE A 35 -46.26 -13.16 -12.30
C PHE A 35 -47.31 -14.26 -12.09
N LEU A 36 -48.09 -14.16 -11.02
CA LEU A 36 -49.10 -15.15 -10.68
C LEU A 36 -50.33 -14.96 -11.58
N ILE A 37 -50.52 -15.88 -12.52
CA ILE A 37 -51.71 -16.01 -13.37
C ILE A 37 -52.44 -17.32 -13.03
N ASP A 38 -51.67 -18.40 -12.95
CA ASP A 38 -52.11 -19.76 -12.62
C ASP A 38 -51.20 -20.35 -11.53
N ASP A 39 -51.54 -21.54 -11.02
CA ASP A 39 -50.74 -22.26 -10.02
C ASP A 39 -49.31 -22.54 -10.53
N PRO A 40 -48.26 -22.13 -9.79
CA PRO A 40 -46.89 -22.46 -10.17
C PRO A 40 -46.64 -23.96 -10.03
N VAL A 41 -45.76 -24.51 -10.89
CA VAL A 41 -45.36 -25.93 -10.84
C VAL A 41 -44.79 -26.32 -9.47
N SER A 42 -44.09 -25.39 -8.82
CA SER A 42 -43.57 -25.54 -7.46
C SER A 42 -43.29 -24.18 -6.82
N TRP A 43 -43.45 -24.08 -5.50
CA TRP A 43 -43.07 -22.91 -4.73
C TRP A 43 -41.57 -22.91 -4.40
N SER A 44 -40.94 -21.73 -4.48
CA SER A 44 -39.51 -21.50 -4.29
C SER A 44 -39.28 -20.32 -3.35
N ASP A 45 -38.37 -20.49 -2.40
CA ASP A 45 -37.91 -19.47 -1.45
C ASP A 45 -36.90 -18.48 -2.08
N HIS A 46 -36.51 -18.72 -3.35
CA HIS A 46 -35.66 -17.82 -4.14
C HIS A 46 -36.42 -17.07 -5.25
N THR A 47 -37.75 -17.11 -5.22
CA THR A 47 -38.60 -16.50 -6.25
C THR A 47 -39.46 -15.38 -5.66
N LEU A 48 -39.44 -14.22 -6.31
CA LEU A 48 -40.37 -13.13 -6.01
C LEU A 48 -41.65 -13.31 -6.82
N TYR A 49 -42.73 -13.66 -6.13
CA TYR A 49 -44.05 -13.79 -6.72
C TYR A 49 -44.78 -12.46 -6.71
N ILE A 50 -45.43 -12.11 -7.81
CA ILE A 50 -46.16 -10.84 -7.96
C ILE A 50 -47.55 -11.15 -8.49
N GLY A 51 -48.58 -10.84 -7.71
CA GLY A 51 -49.96 -11.12 -8.04
C GLY A 51 -50.78 -11.50 -6.81
N ASN A 52 -51.96 -12.09 -7.02
CA ASN A 52 -52.89 -12.36 -5.94
C ASN A 52 -53.05 -13.88 -5.70
N LEU A 53 -52.70 -14.33 -4.49
CA LEU A 53 -52.83 -15.74 -4.09
C LEU A 53 -54.29 -16.22 -4.07
N SER A 54 -55.27 -15.33 -3.92
CA SER A 54 -56.69 -15.72 -3.88
C SER A 54 -57.21 -16.27 -5.21
N GLN A 55 -56.40 -16.21 -6.28
CA GLN A 55 -56.74 -16.69 -7.62
C GLN A 55 -56.19 -18.10 -7.90
N LEU A 56 -55.46 -18.68 -6.95
CA LEU A 56 -54.74 -19.95 -7.08
C LEU A 56 -55.51 -21.09 -6.40
N GLU A 57 -55.45 -22.31 -6.96
CA GLU A 57 -56.06 -23.49 -6.36
C GLU A 57 -55.16 -24.12 -5.29
N SER A 58 -53.84 -23.96 -5.42
CA SER A 58 -52.83 -24.57 -4.54
C SER A 58 -52.06 -23.51 -3.74
N PRO A 59 -52.35 -23.33 -2.43
CA PRO A 59 -51.64 -22.36 -1.61
C PRO A 59 -50.17 -22.75 -1.40
N PRO A 60 -49.29 -21.78 -1.10
CA PRO A 60 -47.89 -22.05 -0.83
C PRO A 60 -47.67 -23.02 0.34
N ASP A 61 -46.81 -24.01 0.13
CA ASP A 61 -46.46 -25.06 1.10
C ASP A 61 -45.26 -24.69 2.00
N ARG A 62 -44.65 -23.52 1.74
CA ARG A 62 -43.42 -23.04 2.37
C ARG A 62 -43.38 -21.50 2.41
N PRO A 63 -42.47 -20.89 3.19
CA PRO A 63 -42.26 -19.45 3.15
C PRO A 63 -41.90 -18.96 1.73
N ILE A 64 -42.56 -17.89 1.26
CA ILE A 64 -42.33 -17.30 -0.06
C ILE A 64 -42.09 -15.78 0.02
N MET A 65 -41.62 -15.18 -1.07
CA MET A 65 -41.57 -13.73 -1.25
C MET A 65 -42.71 -13.28 -2.17
N LEU A 66 -43.63 -12.46 -1.66
CA LEU A 66 -44.84 -12.04 -2.37
C LEU A 66 -44.98 -10.51 -2.42
N LEU A 67 -45.31 -9.97 -3.60
CA LEU A 67 -45.91 -8.64 -3.75
C LEU A 67 -47.34 -8.77 -4.27
N THR A 68 -48.30 -8.27 -3.50
CA THR A 68 -49.72 -8.42 -3.79
C THR A 68 -50.48 -7.11 -3.63
N ALA A 69 -51.56 -6.96 -4.39
CA ALA A 69 -52.48 -5.85 -4.25
C ALA A 69 -53.61 -6.11 -3.24
N ASN A 70 -53.78 -7.36 -2.80
CA ASN A 70 -54.88 -7.77 -1.95
C ASN A 70 -54.38 -8.24 -0.58
N ARG A 71 -54.75 -7.50 0.47
CA ARG A 71 -54.36 -7.79 1.86
C ARG A 71 -55.35 -8.68 2.60
N SER A 72 -56.64 -8.61 2.27
CA SER A 72 -57.71 -9.21 3.09
C SER A 72 -57.78 -10.74 3.03
N SER A 73 -57.03 -11.38 2.14
CA SER A 73 -57.02 -12.83 1.92
C SER A 73 -55.75 -13.53 2.45
N LEU A 74 -54.81 -12.81 3.07
CA LEU A 74 -53.46 -13.34 3.35
C LEU A 74 -53.33 -14.10 4.68
N GLU A 75 -54.10 -13.73 5.71
CA GLU A 75 -53.88 -14.19 7.11
C GLU A 75 -54.00 -15.72 7.30
N ASN A 76 -54.69 -16.42 6.41
CA ASN A 76 -54.88 -17.88 6.47
C ASN A 76 -54.19 -18.67 5.34
N ILE A 77 -53.59 -17.97 4.36
CA ILE A 77 -53.07 -18.58 3.13
C ILE A 77 -51.54 -18.52 3.07
N LEU A 78 -50.94 -17.48 3.66
CA LEU A 78 -49.51 -17.26 3.58
C LEU A 78 -48.78 -17.97 4.74
N PRO A 79 -47.83 -18.88 4.47
CA PRO A 79 -47.04 -19.54 5.50
C PRO A 79 -46.29 -18.53 6.37
N LYS A 80 -46.11 -18.87 7.66
CA LYS A 80 -45.29 -18.10 8.60
C LYS A 80 -43.90 -17.88 8.01
N GLU A 81 -43.31 -16.72 8.30
CA GLU A 81 -41.99 -16.29 7.81
C GLU A 81 -41.92 -15.90 6.32
N SER A 82 -43.02 -15.99 5.58
CA SER A 82 -43.08 -15.42 4.23
C SER A 82 -42.87 -13.91 4.25
N PHE A 83 -42.18 -13.39 3.24
CA PHE A 83 -42.10 -11.97 2.98
C PHE A 83 -43.33 -11.51 2.18
N CYS A 84 -44.00 -10.46 2.63
CA CYS A 84 -45.13 -9.88 1.90
C CYS A 84 -45.05 -8.34 1.83
N GLY A 85 -45.07 -7.81 0.61
CA GLY A 85 -45.24 -6.39 0.32
C GLY A 85 -46.57 -6.10 -0.36
N ILE A 86 -47.20 -5.00 0.03
CA ILE A 86 -48.45 -4.52 -0.57
C ILE A 86 -48.14 -3.48 -1.63
N ILE A 87 -48.68 -3.69 -2.83
CA ILE A 87 -48.56 -2.78 -3.98
C ILE A 87 -49.94 -2.31 -4.43
N LYS A 88 -50.00 -1.26 -5.24
CA LYS A 88 -51.27 -0.83 -5.84
C LYS A 88 -51.70 -1.81 -6.93
N SER A 89 -53.00 -2.14 -6.98
CA SER A 89 -53.55 -3.06 -7.98
C SER A 89 -53.23 -2.66 -9.43
N GLU A 90 -53.29 -1.37 -9.72
CA GLU A 90 -52.97 -0.79 -11.04
C GLU A 90 -51.49 -0.90 -11.43
N ASP A 91 -50.60 -1.09 -10.46
CA ASP A 91 -49.15 -1.16 -10.67
C ASP A 91 -48.63 -2.60 -10.76
N THR A 92 -49.43 -3.61 -10.42
CA THR A 92 -49.01 -5.03 -10.36
C THR A 92 -48.19 -5.49 -11.57
N ARG A 93 -48.66 -5.18 -12.79
CA ARG A 93 -47.95 -5.56 -14.03
C ARG A 93 -46.68 -4.75 -14.26
N LYS A 94 -46.67 -3.46 -13.90
CA LYS A 94 -45.50 -2.58 -14.03
C LYS A 94 -44.40 -2.99 -13.06
N VAL A 95 -44.78 -3.26 -11.80
CA VAL A 95 -43.89 -3.77 -10.75
C VAL A 95 -43.27 -5.10 -11.17
N TYR A 96 -44.06 -6.02 -11.75
CA TYR A 96 -43.51 -7.26 -12.30
C TYR A 96 -42.48 -7.04 -13.39
N GLN A 97 -42.80 -6.20 -14.38
CA GLN A 97 -41.89 -5.90 -15.47
C GLN A 97 -40.59 -5.27 -14.96
N LEU A 98 -40.71 -4.27 -14.07
CA LEU A 98 -39.57 -3.60 -13.47
C LEU A 98 -38.70 -4.56 -12.63
N ALA A 99 -39.32 -5.39 -11.79
CA ALA A 99 -38.61 -6.39 -10.98
C ALA A 99 -37.83 -7.39 -11.86
N LYS A 100 -38.45 -7.82 -12.97
CA LYS A 100 -37.80 -8.70 -13.95
C LYS A 100 -36.62 -8.02 -14.65
N ASP A 101 -36.79 -6.76 -15.06
CA ASP A 101 -35.73 -5.99 -15.72
C ASP A 101 -34.54 -5.73 -14.78
N ILE A 102 -34.82 -5.39 -13.51
CA ILE A 102 -33.82 -5.24 -12.45
C ILE A 102 -33.04 -6.54 -12.24
N LEU A 103 -33.75 -7.67 -12.06
CA LEU A 103 -33.11 -8.97 -11.85
C LEU A 103 -32.28 -9.40 -13.06
N TYR A 104 -32.80 -9.17 -14.27
CA TYR A 104 -32.09 -9.52 -15.51
C TYR A 104 -30.78 -8.73 -15.65
N GLU A 105 -30.78 -7.43 -15.36
CA GLU A 105 -29.55 -6.63 -15.37
C GLU A 105 -28.57 -7.06 -14.28
N ASP A 106 -29.03 -7.43 -13.08
CA ASP A 106 -28.19 -8.00 -12.00
C ASP A 106 -27.50 -9.31 -12.44
N LEU A 107 -28.27 -10.26 -12.98
CA LEU A 107 -27.76 -11.54 -13.48
C LEU A 107 -26.78 -11.36 -14.64
N LYS A 108 -27.10 -10.46 -15.58
CA LYS A 108 -26.20 -10.10 -16.68
C LYS A 108 -24.89 -9.53 -16.14
N SER A 109 -24.96 -8.73 -15.07
CA SER A 109 -23.80 -8.16 -14.45
C SER A 109 -22.91 -9.18 -13.75
N GLU A 110 -23.49 -10.15 -13.04
CA GLU A 110 -22.76 -11.29 -12.47
C GLU A 110 -22.10 -12.16 -13.54
N ALA A 111 -22.79 -12.39 -14.66
CA ALA A 111 -22.24 -13.15 -15.78
C ALA A 111 -21.00 -12.48 -16.42
N ILE A 112 -20.95 -11.13 -16.45
CA ILE A 112 -19.76 -10.40 -16.92
C ILE A 112 -18.59 -10.63 -15.96
N LEU A 113 -18.82 -10.49 -14.65
CA LEU A 113 -17.78 -10.69 -13.65
C LEU A 113 -17.23 -12.12 -13.71
N PHE A 114 -18.11 -13.12 -13.78
CA PHE A 114 -17.72 -14.53 -13.91
C PHE A 114 -16.81 -14.77 -15.12
N LYS A 115 -17.16 -14.20 -16.29
CA LYS A 115 -16.35 -14.32 -17.51
C LYS A 115 -14.97 -13.67 -17.37
N VAL A 116 -14.87 -12.52 -16.72
CA VAL A 116 -13.60 -11.84 -16.45
C VAL A 116 -12.75 -12.66 -15.49
N THR A 117 -13.34 -13.16 -14.40
CA THR A 117 -12.64 -14.03 -13.43
C THR A 117 -12.13 -15.31 -14.08
N GLN A 118 -12.96 -15.99 -14.89
CA GLN A 118 -12.55 -17.18 -15.62
C GLN A 118 -11.40 -16.89 -16.59
N ALA A 119 -11.46 -15.76 -17.29
CA ALA A 119 -10.39 -15.31 -18.18
C ALA A 119 -9.05 -15.08 -17.43
N ALA A 120 -9.09 -14.52 -16.22
CA ALA A 120 -7.92 -14.34 -15.38
C ALA A 120 -7.34 -15.69 -14.89
N LEU A 121 -8.21 -16.61 -14.46
CA LEU A 121 -7.80 -17.95 -13.99
C LEU A 121 -7.13 -18.79 -15.07
N HIS A 122 -7.53 -18.63 -16.34
CA HIS A 122 -6.89 -19.30 -17.47
C HIS A 122 -5.54 -18.70 -17.89
N GLY A 123 -4.96 -17.79 -17.08
CA GLY A 123 -3.63 -17.23 -17.32
C GLY A 123 -3.54 -16.27 -18.50
N LYS A 124 -4.67 -15.67 -18.91
CA LYS A 124 -4.62 -14.61 -19.94
C LYS A 124 -3.80 -13.43 -19.42
N ASN A 125 -2.93 -12.89 -20.28
CA ASN A 125 -2.18 -11.69 -19.96
C ASN A 125 -3.13 -10.49 -19.73
N ILE A 126 -2.61 -9.46 -19.04
CA ILE A 126 -3.38 -8.28 -18.66
C ILE A 126 -4.03 -7.57 -19.86
N ILE A 127 -3.36 -7.52 -21.02
CA ILE A 127 -3.86 -6.87 -22.23
C ILE A 127 -5.11 -7.60 -22.76
N SER A 128 -5.06 -8.93 -22.84
CA SER A 128 -6.21 -9.74 -23.25
C SER A 128 -7.36 -9.62 -22.26
N LEU A 129 -7.04 -9.57 -20.96
CA LEU A 129 -8.04 -9.49 -19.91
C LEU A 129 -8.75 -8.14 -19.88
N ILE A 130 -8.02 -7.02 -19.97
CA ILE A 130 -8.63 -5.68 -20.00
C ILE A 130 -9.48 -5.47 -21.26
N ASN A 131 -9.07 -6.05 -22.41
CA ASN A 131 -9.87 -6.06 -23.63
C ASN A 131 -11.15 -6.91 -23.50
N THR A 132 -11.06 -8.05 -22.80
CA THR A 132 -12.23 -8.89 -22.51
C THR A 132 -13.23 -8.13 -21.62
N ALA A 133 -12.75 -7.52 -20.54
CA ALA A 133 -13.56 -6.71 -19.64
C ALA A 133 -14.20 -5.52 -20.37
N ALA A 134 -13.40 -4.77 -21.13
CA ALA A 134 -13.89 -3.64 -21.91
C ALA A 134 -14.99 -4.05 -22.90
N SER A 135 -14.79 -5.14 -23.65
CA SER A 135 -15.80 -5.64 -24.61
C SER A 135 -17.11 -6.05 -23.94
N LEU A 136 -17.05 -6.65 -22.75
CA LEU A 136 -18.23 -7.09 -22.00
C LEU A 136 -19.00 -5.92 -21.37
N ILE A 137 -18.28 -4.93 -20.85
CA ILE A 137 -18.87 -3.69 -20.30
C ILE A 137 -19.38 -2.79 -21.43
N GLY A 138 -18.72 -2.83 -22.59
CA GLY A 138 -19.04 -2.00 -23.74
C GLY A 138 -18.48 -0.58 -23.65
N ASN A 139 -17.34 -0.38 -22.99
CA ASN A 139 -16.64 0.91 -22.91
C ASN A 139 -15.12 0.71 -22.76
N ALA A 140 -14.34 1.74 -23.07
CA ALA A 140 -12.88 1.69 -22.92
C ALA A 140 -12.49 1.72 -21.44
N LEU A 141 -11.47 0.94 -21.08
CA LEU A 141 -10.95 0.80 -19.72
C LEU A 141 -9.47 1.16 -19.66
N ILE A 142 -9.06 1.86 -18.60
CA ILE A 142 -7.67 2.24 -18.34
C ILE A 142 -7.36 1.95 -16.89
N LEU A 143 -6.37 1.10 -16.64
CA LEU A 143 -5.86 0.77 -15.32
C LEU A 143 -4.64 1.64 -15.00
N VAL A 144 -4.67 2.33 -13.88
CA VAL A 144 -3.59 3.22 -13.41
C VAL A 144 -3.16 2.87 -11.98
N ASP A 145 -1.90 3.18 -11.66
CA ASP A 145 -1.38 3.11 -10.29
C ASP A 145 -1.64 4.42 -9.51
N PRO A 146 -1.31 4.50 -8.20
CA PRO A 146 -1.52 5.70 -7.38
C PRO A 146 -0.69 6.90 -7.84
N THR A 147 0.38 6.67 -8.60
CA THR A 147 1.18 7.74 -9.21
C THR A 147 0.60 8.22 -10.53
N MET A 148 -0.49 7.63 -11.02
CA MET A 148 -1.13 7.89 -12.31
C MET A 148 -0.28 7.43 -13.50
N LYS A 149 0.55 6.42 -13.29
CA LYS A 149 1.17 5.64 -14.37
C LYS A 149 0.13 4.69 -14.95
N ILE A 150 0.08 4.58 -16.28
CA ILE A 150 -0.80 3.63 -16.96
C ILE A 150 -0.18 2.23 -16.86
N LEU A 151 -0.92 1.31 -16.25
CA LEU A 151 -0.52 -0.09 -16.09
C LEU A 151 -1.03 -0.94 -17.27
N ALA A 152 -2.25 -0.68 -17.71
CA ALA A 152 -2.87 -1.31 -18.86
C ALA A 152 -4.02 -0.46 -19.39
N TYR A 153 -4.38 -0.62 -20.66
CA TYR A 153 -5.58 -0.01 -21.24
C TYR A 153 -6.18 -0.93 -22.31
N SER A 154 -7.48 -0.81 -22.53
CA SER A 154 -8.15 -1.56 -23.59
C SER A 154 -7.96 -0.91 -24.95
N THR A 155 -7.81 -1.73 -25.97
CA THR A 155 -7.66 -1.36 -27.38
C THR A 155 -8.89 -1.73 -28.21
N THR A 156 -9.94 -2.26 -27.57
CA THR A 156 -11.19 -2.67 -28.23
C THR A 156 -12.07 -1.51 -28.67
N PHE A 157 -11.85 -0.33 -28.12
CA PHE A 157 -12.58 0.89 -28.45
C PHE A 157 -11.60 2.05 -28.60
N ASP A 158 -11.88 2.92 -29.57
CA ASP A 158 -11.10 4.13 -29.78
C ASP A 158 -11.33 5.12 -28.64
N ILE A 159 -10.24 5.52 -27.99
CA ILE A 159 -10.25 6.57 -26.98
C ILE A 159 -10.08 7.90 -27.74
N LYS A 160 -11.13 8.71 -27.79
CA LYS A 160 -11.10 10.04 -28.44
C LYS A 160 -10.63 11.16 -27.51
N ASP A 161 -10.53 10.87 -26.22
CA ASP A 161 -10.14 11.83 -25.20
C ASP A 161 -8.64 12.17 -25.33
N PHE A 162 -8.35 13.44 -25.59
CA PHE A 162 -6.98 13.91 -25.85
C PHE A 162 -6.03 13.65 -24.68
N PHE A 163 -6.48 13.90 -23.44
CA PHE A 163 -5.64 13.73 -22.26
C PHE A 163 -5.29 12.27 -22.04
N TRP A 164 -6.22 11.35 -22.28
CA TRP A 164 -5.94 9.93 -22.19
C TRP A 164 -5.06 9.41 -23.34
N LEU A 165 -5.25 9.90 -24.57
CA LEU A 165 -4.35 9.58 -25.68
C LEU A 165 -2.91 10.07 -25.42
N ASP A 166 -2.75 11.29 -24.91
CA ASP A 166 -1.44 11.83 -24.51
C ASP A 166 -0.83 11.03 -23.35
N SER A 167 -1.64 10.67 -22.35
CA SER A 167 -1.18 9.88 -21.20
C SER A 167 -0.75 8.47 -21.61
N ILE A 168 -1.48 7.82 -22.52
CA ILE A 168 -1.11 6.51 -23.10
C ILE A 168 0.23 6.62 -23.83
N LYS A 169 0.43 7.65 -24.67
CA LYS A 169 1.71 7.86 -25.37
C LYS A 169 2.89 8.07 -24.41
N ARG A 170 2.66 8.70 -23.26
CA ARG A 170 3.68 9.01 -22.25
C ARG A 170 3.88 7.92 -21.21
N ASN A 171 3.02 6.90 -21.18
CA ASN A 171 2.86 5.94 -20.07
C ASN A 171 2.58 6.59 -18.70
N HIS A 172 2.20 7.87 -18.66
CA HIS A 172 1.94 8.64 -17.43
C HIS A 172 1.06 9.85 -17.73
N CYS A 173 0.23 10.23 -16.76
CA CYS A 173 -0.61 11.41 -16.86
C CYS A 173 0.19 12.72 -16.87
N SER A 174 -0.20 13.68 -17.72
CA SER A 174 0.50 14.98 -17.80
C SER A 174 0.27 15.81 -16.53
N LEU A 175 1.23 16.69 -16.20
CA LEU A 175 1.10 17.61 -15.05
C LEU A 175 -0.15 18.50 -15.16
N GLU A 176 -0.46 18.94 -16.38
CA GLU A 176 -1.68 19.71 -16.67
C GLU A 176 -2.95 18.91 -16.37
N PHE A 177 -3.01 17.65 -16.81
CA PHE A 177 -4.14 16.76 -16.49
C PHE A 177 -4.25 16.52 -14.98
N MET A 178 -3.13 16.30 -14.30
CA MET A 178 -3.09 16.12 -12.85
C MET A 178 -3.58 17.35 -12.09
N GLN A 179 -3.27 18.55 -12.57
CA GLN A 179 -3.79 19.79 -11.99
C GLN A 179 -5.32 19.87 -12.14
N LYS A 180 -5.85 19.54 -13.31
CA LYS A 180 -7.31 19.50 -13.55
C LYS A 180 -8.04 18.50 -12.65
N VAL A 181 -7.46 17.32 -12.46
CA VAL A 181 -8.00 16.31 -11.53
C VAL A 181 -8.02 16.85 -10.10
N ARG A 182 -6.94 17.52 -9.65
CA ARG A 182 -6.85 18.08 -8.28
C ARG A 182 -7.77 19.28 -8.06
N SER A 183 -8.01 20.09 -9.08
CA SER A 183 -8.89 21.26 -9.00
C SER A 183 -10.38 20.94 -9.18
N ASN A 184 -10.71 19.72 -9.59
CA ASN A 184 -12.09 19.31 -9.82
C ASN A 184 -12.83 19.07 -8.48
N LYS A 185 -14.00 19.71 -8.31
CA LYS A 185 -14.79 19.65 -7.07
C LYS A 185 -15.26 18.22 -6.76
N ASP A 186 -15.70 17.47 -7.77
CA ASP A 186 -16.15 16.10 -7.57
C ASP A 186 -15.03 15.21 -7.06
N MET A 187 -13.82 15.38 -7.57
CA MET A 187 -12.63 14.68 -7.08
C MET A 187 -12.29 15.03 -5.62
N GLN A 188 -12.39 16.32 -5.25
CA GLN A 188 -12.09 16.77 -3.89
C GLN A 188 -13.09 16.24 -2.87
N GLU A 189 -14.38 16.25 -3.21
CA GLU A 189 -15.44 15.68 -2.37
C GLU A 189 -15.33 14.16 -2.28
N TRP A 190 -15.04 13.50 -3.41
CA TRP A 190 -14.88 12.05 -3.46
C TRP A 190 -13.74 11.56 -2.58
N SER A 191 -12.64 12.31 -2.54
CA SER A 191 -11.51 12.00 -1.65
C SER A 191 -11.87 12.09 -0.16
N LYS A 192 -12.95 12.78 0.22
CA LYS A 192 -13.37 12.96 1.62
C LYS A 192 -14.47 11.97 2.05
N ASN A 193 -15.43 11.67 1.15
CA ASN A 193 -16.68 10.98 1.51
C ASN A 193 -16.88 9.58 0.86
N GLY A 194 -15.92 9.09 0.06
CA GLY A 194 -15.54 7.68 0.06
C GLY A 194 -16.45 6.60 -0.57
N GLU A 195 -17.22 6.87 -1.63
CA GLU A 195 -17.79 5.77 -2.44
C GLU A 195 -16.70 5.07 -3.28
N GLU A 196 -16.85 3.77 -3.59
CA GLU A 196 -15.83 3.02 -4.36
C GLU A 196 -15.65 3.56 -5.79
N SER A 197 -16.73 4.03 -6.40
CA SER A 197 -16.77 4.58 -7.76
C SER A 197 -17.37 5.99 -7.78
N ARG A 198 -16.88 6.87 -8.66
CA ARG A 198 -17.42 8.22 -8.89
C ARG A 198 -17.42 8.57 -10.37
N ILE A 199 -18.50 9.20 -10.83
CA ILE A 199 -18.55 9.81 -12.15
C ILE A 199 -17.79 11.14 -12.09
N ILE A 200 -16.84 11.33 -13.00
CA ILE A 200 -16.02 12.54 -13.10
C ILE A 200 -16.08 13.04 -14.54
N THR A 201 -16.25 14.35 -14.67
CA THR A 201 -16.10 15.08 -15.93
C THR A 201 -15.17 16.26 -15.67
N LEU A 202 -14.02 16.29 -16.35
CA LEU A 202 -13.05 17.36 -16.26
C LEU A 202 -13.33 18.44 -17.32
N GLU A 203 -12.80 19.63 -17.10
CA GLU A 203 -12.91 20.73 -18.08
C GLU A 203 -12.16 20.38 -19.37
N GLY A 204 -12.91 20.31 -20.48
CA GLY A 204 -12.43 19.91 -21.79
C GLY A 204 -12.64 18.42 -22.11
N ASP A 205 -13.22 17.65 -21.20
CA ASP A 205 -13.60 16.27 -21.47
C ASP A 205 -14.70 16.20 -22.54
N ILE A 206 -14.52 15.29 -23.49
CA ILE A 206 -15.54 15.00 -24.51
C ILE A 206 -16.62 14.08 -23.91
N GLN A 207 -16.25 13.27 -22.92
CA GLN A 207 -17.08 12.21 -22.36
C GLN A 207 -16.87 12.06 -20.86
N PRO A 208 -17.94 11.77 -20.10
CA PRO A 208 -17.82 11.47 -18.68
C PRO A 208 -17.03 10.19 -18.46
N LYS A 209 -16.43 10.09 -17.28
CA LYS A 209 -15.61 8.95 -16.87
C LYS A 209 -16.18 8.38 -15.59
N LEU A 210 -16.26 7.06 -15.48
CA LEU A 210 -16.50 6.40 -14.20
C LEU A 210 -15.16 5.91 -13.68
N VAL A 211 -14.73 6.48 -12.55
CA VAL A 211 -13.46 6.13 -11.91
C VAL A 211 -13.76 5.32 -10.68
N THR A 212 -13.17 4.14 -10.57
CA THR A 212 -13.22 3.33 -9.36
C THR A 212 -11.86 3.30 -8.69
N ARG A 213 -11.87 3.39 -7.36
CA ARG A 213 -10.68 3.13 -6.54
C ARG A 213 -10.47 1.62 -6.49
N ILE A 214 -9.21 1.22 -6.50
CA ILE A 214 -8.82 -0.15 -6.20
C ILE A 214 -8.12 -0.07 -4.85
N THR A 215 -8.75 -0.67 -3.85
CA THR A 215 -8.23 -0.70 -2.48
C THR A 215 -7.94 -2.12 -2.05
N GLN A 216 -6.87 -2.28 -1.26
CA GLN A 216 -6.52 -3.54 -0.62
C GLN A 216 -6.04 -3.27 0.80
N ASN A 217 -6.67 -3.94 1.77
CA ASN A 217 -6.43 -3.73 3.20
C ASN A 217 -6.53 -2.24 3.61
N GLY A 218 -7.48 -1.50 3.04
CA GLY A 218 -7.69 -0.07 3.32
C GLY A 218 -6.78 0.90 2.54
N HIS A 219 -5.76 0.42 1.82
CA HIS A 219 -4.84 1.28 1.06
C HIS A 219 -5.26 1.40 -0.41
N LEU A 220 -5.15 2.61 -0.98
CA LEU A 220 -5.34 2.85 -2.42
C LEU A 220 -4.14 2.32 -3.21
N ILE A 221 -4.37 1.32 -4.04
CA ILE A 221 -3.32 0.64 -4.83
C ILE A 221 -3.41 0.94 -6.32
N GLY A 222 -4.48 1.58 -6.77
CA GLY A 222 -4.66 2.02 -8.14
C GLY A 222 -6.08 2.52 -8.38
N ALA A 223 -6.37 2.81 -9.65
CA ALA A 223 -7.72 3.11 -10.10
C ALA A 223 -7.99 2.46 -11.45
N LEU A 224 -9.24 2.10 -11.68
CA LEU A 224 -9.72 1.70 -13.00
C LEU A 224 -10.65 2.81 -13.51
N VAL A 225 -10.34 3.31 -14.69
CA VAL A 225 -11.07 4.39 -15.35
C VAL A 225 -11.82 3.82 -16.54
N MET A 226 -13.15 4.01 -16.56
CA MET A 226 -13.99 3.71 -17.71
C MET A 226 -14.35 5.01 -18.44
N ILE A 227 -14.05 5.07 -19.74
CA ILE A 227 -14.45 6.20 -20.59
C ILE A 227 -15.78 5.86 -21.27
N VAL A 228 -16.81 6.65 -20.99
CA VAL A 228 -18.19 6.39 -21.44
C VAL A 228 -18.33 6.77 -22.91
N HIS A 229 -18.42 5.79 -23.79
CA HIS A 229 -18.53 6.01 -25.23
C HIS A 229 -19.71 5.28 -25.87
N HIS A 230 -19.77 3.95 -25.74
CA HIS A 230 -20.74 3.13 -26.49
C HIS A 230 -21.95 2.75 -25.63
N THR A 231 -21.76 2.58 -24.33
CA THR A 231 -22.84 2.26 -23.40
C THR A 231 -22.94 3.34 -22.31
N PRO A 232 -24.15 3.82 -21.97
CA PRO A 232 -24.33 4.77 -20.88
C PRO A 232 -23.92 4.15 -19.54
N ILE A 233 -23.60 4.98 -18.55
CA ILE A 233 -23.34 4.51 -17.20
C ILE A 233 -24.62 3.90 -16.62
N LYS A 234 -24.54 2.64 -16.19
CA LYS A 234 -25.60 1.92 -15.49
C LYS A 234 -25.24 1.80 -14.00
N PRO A 235 -26.22 1.68 -13.09
CA PRO A 235 -25.95 1.42 -11.67
C PRO A 235 -25.07 0.20 -11.43
N SER A 236 -25.20 -0.83 -12.26
CA SER A 236 -24.37 -2.03 -12.18
C SER A 236 -22.88 -1.79 -12.47
N HIS A 237 -22.52 -0.81 -13.30
CA HIS A 237 -21.12 -0.49 -13.58
C HIS A 237 -20.37 -0.06 -12.30
N SER A 238 -21.01 0.72 -11.43
CA SER A 238 -20.42 1.18 -10.17
C SER A 238 -20.13 0.03 -9.19
N LYS A 239 -20.87 -1.08 -9.28
CA LYS A 239 -20.63 -2.30 -8.49
C LYS A 239 -19.57 -3.21 -9.12
N GLN A 240 -19.59 -3.34 -10.45
CA GLN A 240 -18.71 -4.27 -11.18
C GLN A 240 -17.28 -3.75 -11.33
N LEU A 241 -17.10 -2.46 -11.63
CA LEU A 241 -15.78 -1.88 -11.89
C LEU A 241 -14.80 -2.06 -10.73
N PRO A 242 -15.17 -1.89 -9.45
CA PRO A 242 -14.26 -2.19 -8.34
C PRO A 242 -13.72 -3.62 -8.36
N GLN A 243 -14.59 -4.61 -8.61
CA GLN A 243 -14.23 -6.02 -8.64
C GLN A 243 -13.38 -6.35 -9.88
N ILE A 244 -13.76 -5.86 -11.06
CA ILE A 244 -12.99 -5.99 -12.29
C ILE A 244 -11.62 -5.31 -12.14
N GLY A 245 -11.58 -4.14 -11.51
CA GLY A 245 -10.34 -3.42 -11.18
C GLY A 245 -9.41 -4.26 -10.33
N LYS A 246 -9.93 -4.89 -9.26
CA LYS A 246 -9.16 -5.84 -8.42
C LYS A 246 -8.60 -7.00 -9.25
N ILE A 247 -9.44 -7.66 -10.05
CA ILE A 247 -9.02 -8.81 -10.90
C ILE A 247 -7.94 -8.39 -11.92
N LEU A 248 -8.14 -7.26 -12.61
CA LEU A 248 -7.17 -6.72 -13.57
C LEU A 248 -5.85 -6.37 -12.88
N PHE A 249 -5.92 -5.71 -11.73
CA PHE A 249 -4.74 -5.34 -10.97
C PHE A 249 -3.99 -6.56 -10.44
N GLU A 250 -4.69 -7.55 -9.89
CA GLU A 250 -4.09 -8.83 -9.47
C GLU A 250 -3.46 -9.57 -10.65
N THR A 251 -4.13 -9.62 -11.81
CA THR A 251 -3.60 -10.27 -13.01
C THR A 251 -2.35 -9.55 -13.51
N PHE A 252 -2.38 -8.21 -13.57
CA PHE A 252 -1.21 -7.40 -13.88
C PHE A 252 -0.05 -7.79 -12.96
N ASN A 253 -0.27 -7.80 -11.65
CA ASN A 253 0.74 -8.14 -10.66
C ASN A 253 1.15 -9.61 -10.63
N SER A 254 0.28 -10.54 -11.04
CA SER A 254 0.57 -11.97 -11.10
C SER A 254 1.60 -12.32 -12.17
N GLY A 255 1.72 -11.51 -13.22
CA GLY A 255 2.82 -11.57 -14.17
C GLY A 255 4.18 -11.12 -13.59
N PHE A 256 4.18 -10.56 -12.37
CA PHE A 256 5.35 -10.15 -11.60
C PHE A 256 5.56 -11.03 -10.35
N ARG A 257 5.03 -12.28 -10.35
CA ARG A 257 5.27 -13.28 -9.31
C ARG A 257 6.75 -13.68 -9.28
N ASP A 258 7.56 -12.86 -8.60
CA ASP A 258 8.78 -13.20 -7.84
C ASP A 258 9.76 -12.04 -7.85
N GLY A 259 9.58 -11.01 -7.00
CA GLY A 259 10.67 -10.12 -6.54
C GLY A 259 11.48 -9.31 -7.57
N THR A 260 11.27 -9.53 -8.87
CA THR A 260 12.01 -8.92 -9.95
C THR A 260 11.24 -7.69 -10.41
N TYR A 261 11.77 -6.52 -10.11
CA TYR A 261 11.53 -5.39 -11.00
C TYR A 261 12.13 -5.80 -12.35
N GLN A 262 11.31 -6.27 -13.29
CA GLN A 262 11.64 -7.05 -14.51
C GLN A 262 12.76 -6.54 -15.46
N SER A 263 13.69 -5.70 -15.03
CA SER A 263 15.02 -5.63 -15.60
C SER A 263 15.82 -6.90 -15.25
N PHE A 264 16.59 -7.35 -16.24
CA PHE A 264 17.60 -8.41 -16.09
C PHE A 264 18.51 -8.17 -14.87
N TYR A 265 18.89 -6.92 -14.64
CA TYR A 265 19.70 -6.48 -13.50
C TYR A 265 19.05 -6.77 -12.14
N SER A 266 17.74 -6.50 -11.98
CA SER A 266 17.04 -6.78 -10.71
C SER A 266 17.06 -8.25 -10.33
N SER A 267 16.93 -9.13 -11.33
CA SER A 267 16.98 -10.58 -11.13
C SER A 267 18.35 -11.01 -10.61
N ILE A 268 19.42 -10.49 -11.19
CA ILE A 268 20.79 -10.75 -10.72
C ILE A 268 20.99 -10.26 -9.28
N LEU A 269 20.57 -9.02 -8.99
CA LEU A 269 20.65 -8.47 -7.64
C LEU A 269 19.88 -9.33 -6.63
N PHE A 270 18.69 -9.82 -7.00
CA PHE A 270 17.88 -10.71 -6.17
C PHE A 270 18.59 -12.04 -5.91
N HIS A 271 19.17 -12.66 -6.92
CA HIS A 271 19.93 -13.92 -6.76
C HIS A 271 21.18 -13.72 -5.87
N ILE A 272 21.93 -12.63 -6.07
CA ILE A 272 23.07 -12.29 -5.19
C ILE A 272 22.62 -12.18 -3.72
N LEU A 273 21.46 -11.57 -3.47
CA LEU A 273 20.92 -11.43 -2.11
C LEU A 273 20.41 -12.75 -1.54
N SER A 274 19.79 -13.59 -2.37
CA SER A 274 19.28 -14.91 -1.99
C SER A 274 20.43 -15.87 -1.66
N GLY A 275 21.59 -15.68 -2.28
CA GLY A 275 22.76 -16.53 -2.10
C GLY A 275 22.76 -17.76 -3.01
N ASP A 276 21.92 -17.75 -4.06
CA ASP A 276 21.91 -18.79 -5.09
C ASP A 276 23.18 -18.68 -5.96
N GLU A 277 23.68 -19.80 -6.46
CA GLU A 277 24.80 -19.78 -7.41
C GLU A 277 24.36 -19.13 -8.74
N LEU A 278 24.95 -17.96 -9.04
CA LEU A 278 24.65 -17.22 -10.27
C LEU A 278 24.97 -18.02 -11.54
N SER A 279 25.95 -18.92 -11.48
CA SER A 279 26.44 -19.72 -12.61
C SER A 279 25.45 -20.76 -13.11
N ASP A 280 24.55 -21.24 -12.25
CA ASP A 280 23.56 -22.26 -12.63
C ASP A 280 22.36 -21.64 -13.36
N THR A 281 22.17 -20.32 -13.21
CA THR A 281 20.99 -19.61 -13.70
C THR A 281 21.31 -18.73 -14.92
N PHE A 282 22.53 -18.19 -15.02
CA PHE A 282 22.95 -17.29 -16.11
C PHE A 282 24.18 -17.83 -16.84
N ASP A 283 24.10 -17.90 -18.18
CA ASP A 283 25.24 -18.36 -18.96
C ASP A 283 26.43 -17.35 -18.90
N PRO A 284 27.69 -17.83 -19.04
CA PRO A 284 28.88 -16.98 -18.97
C PRO A 284 28.91 -15.86 -20.02
N MET A 285 28.27 -16.07 -21.17
CA MET A 285 28.21 -15.08 -22.25
C MET A 285 27.28 -13.92 -21.89
N THR A 286 26.24 -14.18 -21.12
CA THR A 286 25.29 -13.21 -20.59
C THR A 286 25.90 -12.42 -19.44
N MET A 287 26.69 -13.07 -18.58
CA MET A 287 27.46 -12.39 -17.53
C MET A 287 28.48 -11.40 -18.11
N SER A 288 29.09 -11.72 -19.26
CA SER A 288 30.06 -10.84 -19.92
C SER A 288 29.48 -9.54 -20.51
N LYS A 289 28.15 -9.44 -20.64
CA LYS A 289 27.44 -8.27 -21.18
C LYS A 289 26.90 -7.33 -20.10
N LEU A 290 27.13 -7.64 -18.82
CA LEU A 290 26.66 -6.83 -17.70
C LEU A 290 27.52 -5.59 -17.53
N ASP A 291 26.90 -4.42 -17.64
CA ASP A 291 27.56 -3.14 -17.46
C ASP A 291 27.07 -2.48 -16.16
N PHE A 292 27.61 -2.96 -15.03
CA PHE A 292 27.43 -2.29 -13.75
C PHE A 292 28.41 -1.11 -13.61
N PRO A 293 28.03 -0.03 -12.91
CA PRO A 293 28.92 1.08 -12.63
C PRO A 293 30.21 0.64 -11.91
N GLN A 294 31.32 1.30 -12.24
CA GLN A 294 32.63 1.05 -11.61
C GLN A 294 32.67 1.37 -10.11
N GLU A 295 31.85 2.32 -9.69
CA GLU A 295 31.59 2.63 -8.29
C GLU A 295 30.09 2.58 -8.07
N MET A 296 29.70 1.96 -6.96
CA MET A 296 28.32 1.64 -6.62
C MET A 296 28.06 1.94 -5.16
N THR A 297 26.84 2.35 -4.85
CA THR A 297 26.30 2.52 -3.51
C THR A 297 24.92 1.87 -3.48
N VAL A 298 24.56 1.24 -2.36
CA VAL A 298 23.21 0.70 -2.16
C VAL A 298 22.43 1.69 -1.30
N VAL A 299 21.24 2.05 -1.78
CA VAL A 299 20.21 2.72 -0.98
C VAL A 299 19.12 1.70 -0.70
N VAL A 300 18.74 1.54 0.57
CA VAL A 300 17.69 0.62 0.99
C VAL A 300 16.61 1.40 1.71
N ALA A 301 15.35 1.17 1.37
CA ALA A 301 14.19 1.74 2.05
C ALA A 301 13.38 0.65 2.76
N ARG A 302 12.77 1.01 3.89
CA ARG A 302 11.85 0.18 4.67
C ARG A 302 10.82 1.06 5.41
N PHE A 303 9.55 0.67 5.37
CA PHE A 303 8.50 1.34 6.14
C PHE A 303 8.74 1.29 7.66
N ILE A 304 8.46 2.42 8.34
CA ILE A 304 8.54 2.55 9.81
C ILE A 304 7.58 1.56 10.45
N THR A 305 6.33 1.56 10.00
CA THR A 305 5.34 0.54 10.38
C THR A 305 5.49 -0.70 9.49
N ARG A 306 5.35 -1.90 10.08
CA ARG A 306 5.42 -3.13 9.29
C ARG A 306 4.18 -3.25 8.42
N ILE A 307 4.32 -2.83 7.17
CA ILE A 307 3.26 -2.95 6.18
C ILE A 307 3.60 -4.11 5.23
N GLU A 308 2.84 -5.20 5.30
CA GLU A 308 2.95 -6.32 4.36
C GLU A 308 2.13 -6.04 3.08
N ASN A 309 2.37 -4.87 2.49
CA ASN A 309 1.71 -4.42 1.27
C ASN A 309 2.73 -4.32 0.13
N ARG A 310 2.74 -5.34 -0.74
CA ARG A 310 3.62 -5.41 -1.92
C ARG A 310 3.46 -4.21 -2.87
N TYR A 311 2.33 -3.51 -2.83
CA TYR A 311 2.02 -2.38 -3.69
C TYR A 311 2.65 -1.07 -3.20
N LEU A 312 2.68 -0.84 -1.89
CA LEU A 312 3.40 0.32 -1.32
C LEU A 312 4.90 0.22 -1.59
N ASN A 313 5.46 -1.00 -1.51
CA ASN A 313 6.85 -1.24 -1.88
C ASN A 313 7.15 -0.82 -3.32
N ARG A 314 6.21 -1.06 -4.25
CA ARG A 314 6.33 -0.63 -5.64
C ARG A 314 6.27 0.90 -5.78
N THR A 315 5.36 1.57 -5.09
CA THR A 315 5.27 3.04 -5.13
C THR A 315 6.59 3.68 -4.70
N VAL A 316 7.16 3.22 -3.59
CA VAL A 316 8.48 3.68 -3.12
C VAL A 316 9.58 3.31 -4.14
N GLY A 317 9.55 2.10 -4.70
CA GLY A 317 10.46 1.69 -5.76
C GLY A 317 10.45 2.62 -6.99
N LEU A 318 9.26 3.01 -7.47
CA LEU A 318 9.09 3.94 -8.59
C LEU A 318 9.60 5.36 -8.24
N LYS A 319 9.37 5.81 -7.00
CA LYS A 319 9.92 7.10 -6.53
C LYS A 319 11.45 7.05 -6.46
N LEU A 320 12.04 5.93 -6.01
CA LEU A 320 13.48 5.72 -6.02
C LEU A 320 14.06 5.72 -7.45
N GLU A 321 13.42 5.04 -8.41
CA GLU A 321 13.82 5.08 -9.83
C GLU A 321 13.74 6.50 -10.42
N LYS A 322 12.77 7.32 -9.98
CA LYS A 322 12.69 8.73 -10.38
C LYS A 322 13.85 9.56 -9.80
N ILE A 323 14.26 9.30 -8.56
CA ILE A 323 15.42 9.94 -7.92
C ILE A 323 16.73 9.45 -8.57
N PHE A 324 16.77 8.18 -8.96
CA PHE A 324 17.93 7.51 -9.56
C PHE A 324 17.59 6.85 -10.91
N PRO A 325 17.51 7.63 -12.00
CA PRO A 325 17.15 7.09 -13.32
C PRO A 325 18.15 6.06 -13.89
N LYS A 326 19.37 6.01 -13.34
CA LYS A 326 20.43 5.05 -13.69
C LYS A 326 20.60 3.95 -12.62
N GLY A 327 19.68 3.87 -11.67
CA GLY A 327 19.72 2.90 -10.59
C GLY A 327 19.12 1.56 -11.00
N TYR A 328 19.57 0.49 -10.35
CA TYR A 328 19.05 -0.86 -10.53
C TYR A 328 18.27 -1.27 -9.28
N LEU A 329 16.96 -1.35 -9.42
CA LEU A 329 16.04 -1.61 -8.32
C LEU A 329 15.94 -3.12 -8.03
N VAL A 330 15.82 -3.48 -6.75
CA VAL A 330 15.60 -4.85 -6.29
C VAL A 330 14.70 -4.85 -5.06
N GLN A 331 13.82 -5.84 -4.95
CA GLN A 331 13.06 -6.07 -3.73
C GLN A 331 13.55 -7.34 -3.07
N PHE A 332 13.90 -7.27 -1.79
CA PHE A 332 14.34 -8.44 -1.04
C PHE A 332 13.73 -8.44 0.35
N LYS A 333 12.93 -9.47 0.66
CA LYS A 333 12.11 -9.54 1.87
C LYS A 333 11.20 -8.29 1.96
N ASN A 334 11.26 -7.56 3.08
CA ASN A 334 10.52 -6.31 3.32
C ASN A 334 11.33 -5.04 3.00
N TYR A 335 12.43 -5.17 2.25
CA TYR A 335 13.30 -4.06 1.88
C TYR A 335 13.23 -3.76 0.38
N ILE A 336 13.29 -2.48 0.06
CA ILE A 336 13.33 -1.97 -1.31
C ILE A 336 14.72 -1.38 -1.52
N GLY A 337 15.57 -2.07 -2.27
CA GLY A 337 16.93 -1.62 -2.54
C GLY A 337 17.06 -1.04 -3.93
N ILE A 338 17.91 -0.04 -4.09
CA ILE A 338 18.36 0.45 -5.39
C ILE A 338 19.88 0.59 -5.38
N LEU A 339 20.52 -0.05 -6.36
CA LEU A 339 21.95 0.06 -6.61
C LEU A 339 22.20 1.26 -7.52
N VAL A 340 23.01 2.20 -7.08
CA VAL A 340 23.24 3.48 -7.79
C VAL A 340 24.73 3.76 -7.91
N PRO A 341 25.19 4.49 -8.93
CA PRO A 341 26.61 4.80 -9.07
C PRO A 341 27.14 5.75 -7.98
N SER A 342 26.35 6.77 -7.65
CA SER A 342 26.66 7.77 -6.62
C SER A 342 25.40 8.51 -6.21
N ILE A 343 25.48 9.26 -5.10
CA ILE A 343 24.38 10.05 -4.55
C ILE A 343 24.81 11.51 -4.47
N SER A 344 24.18 12.36 -5.28
CA SER A 344 24.37 13.83 -5.21
C SER A 344 23.62 14.44 -4.03
N SER A 345 23.99 15.67 -3.63
CA SER A 345 23.26 16.42 -2.60
C SER A 345 21.76 16.60 -2.93
N LYS A 346 21.44 16.86 -4.20
CA LYS A 346 20.04 16.96 -4.67
C LYS A 346 19.27 15.65 -4.49
N GLN A 347 19.90 14.51 -4.81
CA GLN A 347 19.27 13.20 -4.63
C GLN A 347 19.12 12.86 -3.15
N ARG A 348 20.10 13.23 -2.31
CA ARG A 348 20.02 13.06 -0.86
C ARG A 348 18.86 13.85 -0.26
N ASN A 349 18.65 15.10 -0.68
CA ASN A 349 17.49 15.89 -0.26
C ASN A 349 16.16 15.25 -0.71
N ALA A 350 16.10 14.75 -1.95
CA ALA A 350 14.92 14.05 -2.44
C ALA A 350 14.64 12.73 -1.70
N LEU A 351 15.69 12.05 -1.21
CA LEU A 351 15.53 10.90 -0.32
C LEU A 351 14.95 11.33 1.02
N SER A 352 15.39 12.44 1.61
CA SER A 352 14.83 12.95 2.86
C SER A 352 13.35 13.34 2.71
N GLU A 353 12.97 13.97 1.59
CA GLU A 353 11.56 14.26 1.27
C GLU A 353 10.75 12.97 1.14
N LEU A 354 11.27 11.97 0.40
CA LEU A 354 10.63 10.66 0.25
C LEU A 354 10.45 9.94 1.59
N ALA A 355 11.45 10.02 2.45
CA ALA A 355 11.46 9.35 3.74
C ALA A 355 10.32 9.89 4.63
N SER A 356 10.13 11.22 4.60
CA SER A 356 9.11 11.90 5.38
C SER A 356 7.71 11.74 4.81
N ASP A 357 7.56 11.83 3.49
CA ASP A 357 6.26 11.69 2.80
C ASP A 357 5.65 10.29 2.93
N GLU A 358 6.49 9.24 2.99
CA GLU A 358 6.06 7.84 2.97
C GLU A 358 6.27 7.11 4.30
N GLU A 359 6.69 7.82 5.36
CA GLU A 359 7.00 7.26 6.69
C GLU A 359 7.93 6.03 6.58
N ILE A 360 9.08 6.22 5.94
CA ILE A 360 10.06 5.16 5.70
C ILE A 360 11.45 5.54 6.22
N TYR A 361 12.20 4.54 6.69
CA TYR A 361 13.63 4.67 6.90
C TYR A 361 14.39 4.32 5.62
N ILE A 362 15.46 5.07 5.35
CA ILE A 362 16.35 4.90 4.21
C ILE A 362 17.78 4.76 4.72
N GLY A 363 18.38 3.60 4.49
CA GLY A 363 19.78 3.33 4.78
C GLY A 363 20.66 3.44 3.54
N ILE A 364 21.87 3.95 3.71
CA ILE A 364 22.84 4.14 2.63
C ILE A 364 24.13 3.39 2.99
N SER A 365 24.59 2.52 2.09
CA SER A 365 25.84 1.76 2.27
C SER A 365 27.07 2.62 2.01
N TRP A 366 28.25 2.09 2.32
CA TRP A 366 29.48 2.61 1.72
C TRP A 366 29.56 2.34 0.22
N PRO A 367 30.40 3.09 -0.52
CA PRO A 367 30.69 2.80 -1.91
C PRO A 367 31.51 1.51 -2.08
N PHE A 368 31.31 0.82 -3.20
CA PHE A 368 31.99 -0.42 -3.56
C PHE A 368 32.10 -0.59 -5.07
N LYS A 369 32.91 -1.55 -5.53
CA LYS A 369 33.25 -1.70 -6.96
C LYS A 369 32.87 -3.05 -7.56
N ASN A 370 32.85 -4.11 -6.76
CA ASN A 370 32.53 -5.45 -7.25
C ASN A 370 31.06 -5.78 -6.97
N ILE A 371 30.30 -6.10 -8.02
CA ILE A 371 28.89 -6.45 -7.90
C ILE A 371 28.64 -7.66 -6.99
N LEU A 372 29.60 -8.59 -6.89
CA LEU A 372 29.50 -9.75 -6.01
C LEU A 372 29.47 -9.36 -4.52
N ASP A 373 29.97 -8.17 -4.16
CA ASP A 373 29.86 -7.64 -2.80
C ASP A 373 28.49 -7.03 -2.50
N PHE A 374 27.58 -6.95 -3.48
CA PHE A 374 26.28 -6.29 -3.33
C PHE A 374 25.52 -6.77 -2.08
N ARG A 375 25.53 -8.07 -1.78
CA ARG A 375 24.88 -8.62 -0.58
C ARG A 375 25.42 -8.00 0.71
N ARG A 376 26.73 -7.80 0.80
CA ARG A 376 27.39 -7.18 1.95
C ARG A 376 26.99 -5.71 2.10
N TYR A 377 27.01 -4.95 1.01
CA TYR A 377 26.70 -3.51 1.05
C TYR A 377 25.19 -3.25 1.21
N PHE A 378 24.34 -4.14 0.69
CA PHE A 378 22.91 -4.13 1.03
C PHE A 378 22.69 -4.36 2.53
N ALA A 379 23.42 -5.31 3.14
CA ALA A 379 23.36 -5.54 4.58
C ALA A 379 23.80 -4.32 5.40
N GLN A 380 24.82 -3.57 4.96
CA GLN A 380 25.23 -2.31 5.60
C GLN A 380 24.07 -1.31 5.68
N ALA A 381 23.42 -1.03 4.55
CA ALA A 381 22.29 -0.12 4.50
C ALA A 381 21.12 -0.60 5.39
N VAL A 382 20.84 -1.91 5.40
CA VAL A 382 19.83 -2.52 6.28
C VAL A 382 20.17 -2.35 7.76
N VAL A 383 21.44 -2.56 8.14
CA VAL A 383 21.89 -2.41 9.54
C VAL A 383 21.75 -0.97 10.01
N SER A 384 22.07 0.02 9.16
CA SER A 384 21.90 1.43 9.50
C SER A 384 20.46 1.76 9.88
N ILE A 385 19.48 1.26 9.12
CA ILE A 385 18.06 1.42 9.44
C ILE A 385 17.73 0.80 10.80
N LYS A 386 18.15 -0.45 11.02
CA LYS A 386 17.83 -1.18 12.25
C LYS A 386 18.40 -0.51 13.50
N GLN A 387 19.61 0.04 13.40
CA GLN A 387 20.25 0.69 14.52
C GLN A 387 19.72 2.10 14.77
N ALA A 388 19.44 2.87 13.72
CA ALA A 388 18.77 4.15 13.87
C ALA A 388 17.45 3.98 14.65
N GLN A 389 16.70 2.91 14.34
CA GLN A 389 15.50 2.53 15.10
C GLN A 389 15.79 2.19 16.57
N SER A 390 16.86 1.45 16.88
CA SER A 390 17.19 1.10 18.27
C SER A 390 17.64 2.29 19.11
N PHE A 391 18.16 3.34 18.47
CA PHE A 391 18.53 4.59 19.14
C PHE A 391 17.38 5.62 19.17
N GLU A 392 16.16 5.23 18.79
CA GLU A 392 14.99 6.11 18.67
C GLU A 392 15.27 7.36 17.82
N GLU A 393 16.19 7.24 16.86
CA GLU A 393 16.52 8.35 15.98
C GLU A 393 15.39 8.61 15.00
N THR A 394 15.00 9.88 14.89
CA THR A 394 14.02 10.38 13.93
C THR A 394 14.65 10.68 12.56
N ASN A 395 15.95 10.38 12.37
CA ASN A 395 16.61 10.54 11.09
C ASN A 395 16.12 9.45 10.13
N GLU A 396 15.32 9.85 9.15
CA GLU A 396 14.73 8.92 8.20
C GLU A 396 15.70 8.56 7.06
N VAL A 397 16.82 9.28 6.90
CA VAL A 397 17.90 8.94 5.97
C VAL A 397 19.23 8.82 6.71
N VAL A 398 19.82 7.63 6.71
CA VAL A 398 20.97 7.27 7.54
C VAL A 398 22.11 6.66 6.73
N ASP A 399 23.33 7.14 6.99
CA ASP A 399 24.56 6.61 6.38
C ASP A 399 25.17 5.52 7.26
N TYR A 400 25.65 4.45 6.65
CA TYR A 400 26.33 3.36 7.35
C TYR A 400 27.57 3.82 8.14
N THR A 401 28.25 4.89 7.72
CA THR A 401 29.38 5.47 8.46
C THR A 401 29.03 5.72 9.94
N ASN A 402 27.83 6.21 10.21
CA ASN A 402 27.39 6.55 11.57
C ASN A 402 27.19 5.31 12.45
N TYR A 403 26.88 4.17 11.83
CA TYR A 403 26.46 2.92 12.48
C TYR A 403 27.49 1.78 12.38
N SER A 404 28.54 1.95 11.58
CA SER A 404 29.54 0.92 11.28
C SER A 404 30.23 0.32 12.51
N PHE A 405 30.50 1.13 13.55
CA PHE A 405 31.09 0.65 14.80
C PHE A 405 30.12 -0.20 15.62
N TYR A 406 28.86 0.21 15.70
CA TYR A 406 27.84 -0.56 16.40
C TYR A 406 27.53 -1.86 15.66
N ASP A 407 27.62 -1.87 14.31
CA ASP A 407 27.56 -3.10 13.52
C ASP A 407 28.71 -4.04 13.88
N LEU A 408 29.93 -3.51 14.03
CA LEU A 408 31.07 -4.27 14.56
C LEU A 408 30.79 -4.82 15.97
N LEU A 409 30.28 -4.00 16.88
CA LEU A 409 29.95 -4.42 18.25
C LEU A 409 28.91 -5.54 18.26
N HIS A 410 27.86 -5.45 17.44
CA HIS A 410 26.81 -6.46 17.34
C HIS A 410 27.34 -7.84 16.93
N HIS A 411 28.41 -7.89 16.12
CA HIS A 411 29.06 -9.16 15.75
C HIS A 411 30.06 -9.68 16.81
N CYS A 412 30.35 -8.89 17.85
CA CYS A 412 31.27 -9.25 18.93
C CYS A 412 30.58 -9.74 20.21
N THR A 413 29.29 -9.42 20.42
CA THR A 413 28.57 -9.68 21.69
C THR A 413 28.49 -11.14 22.10
N ASP A 414 28.45 -12.07 21.14
CA ASP A 414 28.27 -13.50 21.42
C ASP A 414 29.51 -14.16 22.07
N LYS A 415 30.63 -13.45 22.14
CA LYS A 415 31.93 -14.04 22.54
C LYS A 415 32.49 -13.45 23.82
N ILE A 416 32.27 -12.17 24.09
CA ILE A 416 32.92 -11.43 25.18
C ILE A 416 32.01 -10.30 25.70
N SER A 417 32.01 -10.06 27.01
CA SER A 417 31.32 -8.91 27.61
C SER A 417 31.97 -7.60 27.16
N LEU A 418 31.22 -6.79 26.39
CA LEU A 418 31.70 -5.50 25.88
C LEU A 418 32.05 -4.51 27.01
N GLN A 419 31.41 -4.64 28.18
CA GLN A 419 31.68 -3.80 29.36
C GLN A 419 33.16 -3.86 29.79
N ASN A 420 33.83 -4.99 29.57
CA ASN A 420 35.24 -5.17 29.92
C ASN A 420 36.20 -4.35 29.05
N TYR A 421 35.72 -3.77 27.95
CA TYR A 421 36.49 -2.91 27.06
C TYR A 421 36.28 -1.41 27.34
N CYS A 422 35.39 -1.06 28.26
CA CYS A 422 35.18 0.31 28.68
C CYS A 422 36.35 0.82 29.53
N HIS A 423 36.81 2.04 29.25
CA HIS A 423 37.86 2.69 29.99
C HIS A 423 37.41 2.93 31.45
N PRO A 424 38.23 2.58 32.47
CA PRO A 424 37.82 2.62 33.88
C PRO A 424 37.44 4.04 34.37
N ALA A 425 37.96 5.08 33.71
CA ALA A 425 37.61 6.47 34.02
C ALA A 425 36.10 6.75 33.92
N LEU A 426 35.34 6.06 33.06
CA LEU A 426 33.89 6.26 32.99
C LEU A 426 33.21 5.87 34.30
N GLN A 427 33.59 4.71 34.86
CA GLN A 427 33.07 4.23 36.14
C GLN A 427 33.45 5.17 37.28
N ILE A 428 34.72 5.62 37.33
CA ILE A 428 35.19 6.59 38.32
C ILE A 428 34.35 7.87 38.27
N LEU A 429 34.05 8.39 37.07
CA LEU A 429 33.26 9.61 36.91
C LEU A 429 31.80 9.41 37.30
N LYS A 430 31.17 8.26 36.99
CA LYS A 430 29.80 7.93 37.43
C LYS A 430 29.70 7.90 38.95
N GLU A 431 30.64 7.24 39.63
CA GLU A 431 30.70 7.16 41.09
C GLU A 431 30.96 8.53 41.72
N TYR A 432 31.87 9.30 41.14
CA TYR A 432 32.15 10.67 41.59
C TYR A 432 30.93 11.58 41.45
N ASP A 433 30.22 11.52 40.31
CA ASP A 433 29.01 12.30 40.07
C ASP A 433 27.90 11.93 41.05
N LEU A 434 27.72 10.65 41.38
CA LEU A 434 26.76 10.19 42.37
C LEU A 434 27.07 10.71 43.78
N CYS A 435 28.32 10.59 44.23
CA CYS A 435 28.74 10.99 45.58
C CYS A 435 28.76 12.51 45.77
N ASN A 436 29.11 13.27 44.73
CA ASN A 436 29.34 14.71 44.83
C ASN A 436 28.24 15.55 44.16
N LYS A 437 27.21 14.91 43.59
CA LYS A 437 26.13 15.54 42.81
C LYS A 437 26.68 16.43 41.69
N THR A 438 27.70 15.95 41.00
CA THR A 438 28.31 16.63 39.84
C THR A 438 27.80 16.06 38.52
N GLN A 439 28.33 16.56 37.41
CA GLN A 439 27.96 16.18 36.05
C GLN A 439 29.22 16.03 35.17
N LEU A 440 30.30 15.50 35.73
CA LEU A 440 31.59 15.34 35.06
C LEU A 440 31.53 14.26 33.98
N TYR A 441 30.80 13.16 34.19
CA TYR A 441 30.62 12.10 33.19
C TYR A 441 30.00 12.65 31.90
N ILE A 442 28.85 13.34 32.02
CA ILE A 442 28.17 13.95 30.85
C ILE A 442 29.01 15.09 30.26
N THR A 443 29.75 15.84 31.08
CA THR A 443 30.65 16.89 30.57
C THR A 443 31.76 16.30 29.71
N LEU A 444 32.37 15.18 30.12
CA LEU A 444 33.38 14.49 29.32
C LEU A 444 32.79 13.97 28.01
N LYS A 445 31.62 13.32 28.05
CA LYS A 445 30.92 12.81 26.85
C LYS A 445 30.69 13.94 25.84
N THR A 446 30.11 15.06 26.29
CA THR A 446 29.83 16.21 25.41
C THR A 446 31.09 16.87 24.92
N PHE A 447 32.14 16.95 25.73
CA PHE A 447 33.43 17.50 25.34
C PHE A 447 34.09 16.71 24.21
N LEU A 448 34.10 15.38 24.31
CA LEU A 448 34.66 14.51 23.26
C LEU A 448 33.83 14.57 21.97
N ASN A 449 32.49 14.54 22.07
CA ASN A 449 31.59 14.69 20.93
C ASN A 449 31.70 16.06 20.25
N SER A 450 32.09 17.09 21.01
CA SER A 450 32.38 18.44 20.53
C SER A 450 33.79 18.60 19.97
N ASN A 451 34.46 17.50 19.61
CA ASN A 451 35.85 17.48 19.15
C ASN A 451 36.82 18.21 20.10
N ARG A 452 36.57 18.10 21.41
CA ARG A 452 37.33 18.75 22.49
C ARG A 452 37.33 20.29 22.42
N ASN A 453 36.32 20.89 21.79
CA ASN A 453 36.16 22.33 21.75
C ASN A 453 35.35 22.83 22.96
N LEU A 454 35.99 23.63 23.81
CA LEU A 454 35.39 24.16 25.04
C LEU A 454 34.18 25.07 24.80
N GLY A 455 34.16 25.80 23.68
CA GLY A 455 33.07 26.72 23.33
C GLY A 455 31.80 25.95 22.98
N THR A 456 31.88 25.04 22.00
CA THR A 456 30.74 24.21 21.59
C THR A 456 30.26 23.30 22.72
N THR A 457 31.18 22.78 23.54
CA THR A 457 30.82 22.01 24.75
C THR A 457 30.02 22.86 25.74
N GLY A 458 30.42 24.12 25.94
CA GLY A 458 29.71 25.04 26.82
C GLY A 458 28.31 25.34 26.31
N GLU A 459 28.18 25.63 25.01
CA GLU A 459 26.89 25.83 24.36
C GLU A 459 25.97 24.60 24.51
N SER A 460 26.46 23.39 24.22
CA SER A 460 25.68 22.16 24.35
C SER A 460 25.25 21.82 25.78
N LEU A 461 26.02 22.25 26.79
CA LEU A 461 25.72 22.02 28.20
C LEU A 461 25.05 23.23 28.88
N PHE A 462 24.79 24.31 28.15
CA PHE A 462 24.33 25.60 28.69
C PHE A 462 25.25 26.15 29.80
N LEU A 463 26.56 26.00 29.63
CA LEU A 463 27.61 26.43 30.55
C LEU A 463 28.50 27.50 29.91
N HIS A 464 29.00 28.42 30.73
CA HIS A 464 30.08 29.30 30.31
C HIS A 464 31.36 28.48 30.07
N ARG A 465 32.16 28.87 29.07
CA ARG A 465 33.43 28.20 28.69
C ARG A 465 34.34 27.94 29.89
N ASN A 466 34.45 28.90 30.81
CA ASN A 466 35.29 28.76 32.02
C ASN A 466 34.80 27.62 32.93
N SER A 467 33.48 27.42 33.04
CA SER A 467 32.90 26.33 33.82
C SER A 467 33.21 24.97 33.18
N VAL A 468 33.20 24.90 31.85
CA VAL A 468 33.65 23.69 31.13
C VAL A 468 35.13 23.43 31.41
N THR A 469 35.99 24.44 31.27
CA THR A 469 37.43 24.31 31.58
C THR A 469 37.65 23.78 32.99
N TYR A 470 36.95 24.34 33.99
CA TYR A 470 37.03 23.86 35.37
C TYR A 470 36.62 22.38 35.48
N ARG A 471 35.49 21.98 34.88
CA ARG A 471 35.02 20.59 34.90
C ARG A 471 36.01 19.65 34.21
N ILE A 472 36.61 20.05 33.09
CA ILE A 472 37.64 19.25 32.40
C ILE A 472 38.90 19.10 33.26
N ASN A 473 39.37 20.17 33.90
CA ASN A 473 40.49 20.07 34.84
C ASN A 473 40.15 19.13 35.99
N ARG A 474 38.93 19.22 36.54
CA ARG A 474 38.48 18.32 37.60
C ARG A 474 38.38 16.87 37.16
N ILE A 475 37.94 16.60 35.92
CA ILE A 475 37.94 15.26 35.33
C ILE A 475 39.37 14.72 35.30
N ILE A 476 40.33 15.50 34.82
CA ILE A 476 41.75 15.10 34.76
C ILE A 476 42.28 14.81 36.18
N GLU A 477 41.99 15.66 37.17
CA GLU A 477 42.41 15.46 38.56
C GLU A 477 41.87 14.16 39.16
N VAL A 478 40.58 13.86 38.95
CA VAL A 478 39.90 12.70 39.55
C VAL A 478 40.27 11.40 38.86
N THR A 479 40.55 11.44 37.56
CA THR A 479 40.74 10.22 36.74
C THR A 479 42.19 9.94 36.34
N GLY A 480 43.07 10.95 36.41
CA GLY A 480 44.44 10.87 35.90
C GLY A 480 44.54 10.82 34.37
N LEU A 481 43.47 11.14 33.64
CA LEU A 481 43.43 11.05 32.18
C LEU A 481 44.39 12.03 31.50
N ASN A 482 45.05 11.56 30.44
CA ASN A 482 45.75 12.43 29.50
C ASN A 482 44.90 12.66 28.24
N LEU A 483 44.09 13.72 28.23
CA LEU A 483 43.20 14.05 27.09
C LEU A 483 43.92 14.59 25.84
N ASN A 484 45.25 14.76 25.91
CA ASN A 484 46.09 15.06 24.75
C ASN A 484 46.57 13.80 24.04
N ASP A 485 46.57 12.64 24.70
CA ASP A 485 46.87 11.36 24.09
C ASP A 485 45.68 10.86 23.26
N ILE A 486 45.94 10.54 22.00
CA ILE A 486 44.88 10.17 21.05
C ILE A 486 44.28 8.80 21.36
N ASN A 487 45.08 7.87 21.87
CA ASN A 487 44.60 6.53 22.23
C ASN A 487 43.67 6.59 23.44
N THR A 488 44.01 7.43 24.43
CA THR A 488 43.15 7.73 25.57
C THR A 488 41.81 8.30 25.10
N VAL A 489 41.82 9.28 24.19
CA VAL A 489 40.60 9.87 23.63
C VAL A 489 39.76 8.85 22.88
N TYR A 490 40.37 8.03 22.00
CA TYR A 490 39.65 6.99 21.28
C TYR A 490 39.06 5.94 22.20
N SER A 491 39.82 5.46 23.19
CA SER A 491 39.32 4.52 24.19
C SER A 491 38.10 5.08 24.93
N LEU A 492 38.11 6.36 25.33
CA LEU A 492 36.96 7.00 25.96
C LEU A 492 35.75 7.13 25.03
N VAL A 493 35.96 7.56 23.78
CA VAL A 493 34.88 7.68 22.78
C VAL A 493 34.25 6.30 22.52
N ASP A 494 35.08 5.28 22.29
CA ASP A 494 34.62 3.92 22.08
C ASP A 494 33.86 3.39 23.29
N SER A 495 34.32 3.70 24.51
CA SER A 495 33.63 3.33 25.75
C SER A 495 32.24 3.96 25.84
N PHE A 496 32.10 5.26 25.53
CA PHE A 496 30.78 5.91 25.51
C PHE A 496 29.84 5.31 24.46
N ARG A 497 30.38 4.87 23.31
CA ARG A 497 29.60 4.20 22.26
C ARG A 497 29.21 2.79 22.68
N ILE A 498 30.09 2.05 23.34
CA ILE A 498 29.79 0.73 23.91
C ILE A 498 28.66 0.83 24.93
N GLU A 499 28.73 1.78 25.88
CA GLU A 499 27.66 1.97 26.86
C GLU A 499 26.32 2.31 26.18
N ALA A 500 26.32 3.22 25.20
CA ALA A 500 25.10 3.55 24.45
C ALA A 500 24.53 2.36 23.67
N PHE A 501 25.39 1.51 23.08
CA PHE A 501 24.98 0.30 22.39
C PHE A 501 24.35 -0.73 23.33
N LEU A 502 24.95 -0.93 24.51
CA LEU A 502 24.41 -1.85 25.52
C LEU A 502 23.04 -1.36 26.04
N GLU A 503 22.92 -0.05 26.32
CA GLU A 503 21.64 0.57 26.72
C GLU A 503 20.54 0.38 25.65
N ALA A 504 20.87 0.56 24.37
CA ALA A 504 19.91 0.37 23.27
C ALA A 504 19.53 -1.10 23.04
N ALA A 505 20.45 -2.03 23.28
CA ALA A 505 20.21 -3.47 23.11
C ALA A 505 19.30 -4.05 24.22
N ASP A 506 19.38 -3.52 25.44
CA ASP A 506 18.53 -3.95 26.55
C ASP A 506 17.05 -3.58 26.32
N ILE A 507 16.78 -2.43 25.68
CA ILE A 507 15.42 -1.95 25.34
C ILE A 507 14.71 -2.86 24.34
N PHE A 508 15.45 -3.56 23.46
CA PHE A 508 14.88 -4.42 22.42
C PHE A 508 14.71 -5.90 22.84
N ASN A 509 15.38 -6.31 23.92
CA ASN A 509 15.29 -7.67 24.47
C ASN A 509 14.42 -7.76 25.74
N SER A 510 14.03 -6.62 26.31
CA SER A 510 12.98 -6.49 27.35
C SER A 510 11.60 -6.36 26.72
#